data_AF-A0A1J6KB72-F1
#
_entry.id   AF-A0A1J6KB72-F1
#
_cell.length_a   1.000
_cell.length_b   1.000
_cell.length_c   1.000
_cell.angle_alpha   90.00
_cell.angle_beta   90.00
_cell.angle_gamma   90.00
#
_symmetry.space_group_name_H-M   'P 1'
#
loop_
_entity.id
_entity.type
_entity.pdbx_description
1 polymer ?
#
loop_
_entity_poly.entity_id
_entity_poly.type
_entity_poly.pdbx_seq_one_letter_code
_entity_poly.pdbx_strand_id
1 'polypeptide(L)'
;SCPLCTREPENAEHLFFKCGMASQIWDSLLEWQGIQRKAKGWYEEVQWAEVHAKGKSANSCIYRVCLVACVYHIWHERNLRIFQGKAMQKEAIIRVIAQEIHSRGSKYKKLDRKLQ
;
A
#
# COMPACT_ATOMS: atom_id res chain seq x y z
N SER A 1 -21.53 5.19 1.91
CA SER A 1 -20.34 5.67 2.65
C SER A 1 -19.17 4.72 2.38
N CYS A 2 -17.92 5.16 2.59
CA CYS A 2 -16.71 4.38 2.41
C CYS A 2 -16.76 3.10 3.28
N PRO A 3 -16.64 1.89 2.69
CA PRO A 3 -16.73 0.62 3.43
C PRO A 3 -15.62 0.41 4.45
N LEU A 4 -14.49 1.11 4.31
CA LEU A 4 -13.33 0.94 5.18
C LEU A 4 -13.47 1.72 6.49
N CYS A 5 -13.92 2.98 6.42
CA CYS A 5 -13.98 3.88 7.58
C CYS A 5 -15.39 4.27 8.00
N THR A 6 -16.41 4.03 7.16
CA THR A 6 -17.82 4.38 7.35
C THR A 6 -18.10 5.86 7.67
N ARG A 7 -17.15 6.77 7.44
CA ARG A 7 -17.23 8.19 7.83
C ARG A 7 -17.51 9.15 6.67
N GLU A 8 -16.90 8.91 5.52
CA GLU A 8 -16.99 9.80 4.35
C GLU A 8 -17.58 9.06 3.13
N PRO A 9 -18.04 9.77 2.09
CA PRO A 9 -18.42 9.16 0.82
C PRO A 9 -17.25 8.38 0.18
N GLU A 10 -17.56 7.28 -0.50
CA GLU A 10 -16.56 6.56 -1.29
C GLU A 10 -16.24 7.36 -2.55
N ASN A 11 -14.96 7.64 -2.78
CA ASN A 11 -14.39 8.03 -4.07
C ASN A 11 -12.94 7.51 -4.12
N ALA A 12 -12.30 7.54 -5.29
CA ALA A 12 -10.95 6.97 -5.44
C ALA A 12 -9.92 7.61 -4.49
N GLU A 13 -9.91 8.95 -4.42
CA GLU A 13 -8.98 9.70 -3.58
C GLU A 13 -9.16 9.35 -2.09
N HIS A 14 -10.40 9.29 -1.63
CA HIS A 14 -10.71 8.89 -0.27
C HIS A 14 -10.36 7.42 -0.03
N LEU A 15 -10.85 6.50 -0.87
CA LEU A 15 -10.69 5.06 -0.66
C LEU A 15 -9.23 4.64 -0.54
N PHE A 16 -8.36 5.17 -1.40
CA PHE A 16 -6.97 4.73 -1.49
C PHE A 16 -5.99 5.55 -0.65
N PHE A 17 -6.28 6.83 -0.37
CA PHE A 17 -5.27 7.73 0.23
C PHE A 17 -5.76 8.54 1.43
N LYS A 18 -7.01 9.04 1.44
CA LYS A 18 -7.51 9.86 2.57
C LYS A 18 -8.26 9.07 3.65
N CYS A 19 -8.73 7.87 3.33
CA CYS A 19 -9.41 7.00 4.29
C CYS A 19 -8.44 6.68 5.43
N GLY A 20 -8.88 6.88 6.68
CA GLY A 20 -8.01 6.67 7.84
C GLY A 20 -7.41 5.27 7.92
N MET A 21 -8.12 4.23 7.47
CA MET A 21 -7.57 2.87 7.39
C MET A 21 -6.54 2.74 6.27
N ALA A 22 -6.86 3.21 5.05
CA ALA A 22 -5.96 3.14 3.90
C ALA A 22 -4.67 3.94 4.12
N SER A 23 -4.80 5.16 4.64
CA SER A 23 -3.69 6.03 5.01
C SER A 23 -2.76 5.37 6.04
N GLN A 24 -3.32 4.72 7.06
CA GLN A 24 -2.53 3.99 8.06
C GLN A 24 -1.81 2.76 7.48
N ILE A 25 -2.45 2.03 6.56
CA ILE A 25 -1.79 0.92 5.84
C ILE A 25 -0.61 1.45 5.05
N TRP A 26 -0.79 2.56 4.31
CA TRP A 26 0.29 3.14 3.52
C TRP A 26 1.41 3.71 4.39
N ASP A 27 1.08 4.41 5.48
CA ASP A 27 2.05 4.87 6.49
C ASP A 27 2.95 3.73 6.99
N SER A 28 2.35 2.60 7.40
CA SER A 28 3.10 1.44 7.88
C SER A 28 3.97 0.81 6.79
N LEU A 29 3.52 0.82 5.54
CA LEU A 29 4.32 0.32 4.41
C LEU A 29 5.47 1.27 4.06
N LEU A 30 5.30 2.59 4.20
CA LEU A 30 6.39 3.56 4.05
C LEU A 30 7.45 3.35 5.14
N GLU A 31 7.01 3.21 6.40
CA GLU A 31 7.90 2.93 7.53
C GLU A 31 8.66 1.61 7.34
N TRP A 32 7.99 0.54 6.92
CA TRP A 32 8.61 -0.75 6.60
C TRP A 32 9.68 -0.64 5.51
N GLN A 33 9.53 0.29 4.57
CA GLN A 33 10.55 0.58 3.54
C GLN A 33 11.68 1.51 4.02
N GLY A 34 11.61 2.01 5.26
CA GLY A 34 12.53 3.00 5.82
C GLY A 34 12.27 4.43 5.34
N ILE A 35 11.08 4.73 4.82
CA ILE A 35 10.71 6.07 4.33
C ILE A 35 9.96 6.82 5.44
N GLN A 36 10.64 7.81 6.04
CA GLN A 36 10.12 8.58 7.17
C GLN A 36 9.23 9.74 6.72
N ARG A 37 8.00 9.44 6.31
CA ARG A 37 6.96 10.43 6.01
C ARG A 37 5.56 9.85 6.19
N LYS A 38 4.55 10.71 6.10
CA LYS A 38 3.15 10.33 6.08
C LYS A 38 2.60 10.15 4.66
N ALA A 39 1.57 9.32 4.57
CA ALA A 39 0.71 9.16 3.41
C ALA A 39 0.14 10.51 2.99
N LYS A 40 0.15 10.76 1.69
CA LYS A 40 -0.44 11.94 1.05
C LYS A 40 -1.52 11.51 0.06
N GLY A 41 -2.14 12.50 -0.60
CA GLY A 41 -3.07 12.26 -1.70
C GLY A 41 -2.40 11.58 -2.89
N TRP A 42 -3.21 11.04 -3.80
CA TRP A 42 -2.71 10.28 -4.96
C TRP A 42 -1.67 11.06 -5.76
N TYR A 43 -1.97 12.33 -6.04
CA TYR A 43 -1.12 13.18 -6.86
C TYR A 43 0.27 13.35 -6.24
N GLU A 44 0.34 13.64 -4.95
CA GLU A 44 1.60 13.81 -4.23
C GLU A 44 2.38 12.50 -4.09
N GLU A 45 1.70 11.37 -3.96
CA GLU A 45 2.32 10.03 -3.93
C GLU A 45 2.97 9.69 -5.28
N VAL A 46 2.30 10.02 -6.39
CA VAL A 46 2.84 9.85 -7.75
C VAL A 46 4.03 10.77 -7.98
N GLN A 47 3.91 12.06 -7.65
CA GLN A 47 5.04 13.00 -7.77
C GLN A 47 6.25 12.55 -6.94
N TRP A 48 6.02 12.05 -5.73
CA TRP A 48 7.10 11.53 -4.90
C TRP A 48 7.78 10.32 -5.58
N ALA A 49 6.99 9.42 -6.17
CA ALA A 49 7.48 8.25 -6.90
C ALA A 49 8.32 8.63 -8.13
N GLU A 50 7.89 9.65 -8.88
CA GLU A 50 8.61 10.14 -10.07
C GLU A 50 10.00 10.68 -9.74
N VAL A 51 10.14 11.32 -8.57
CA VAL A 51 11.41 11.90 -8.11
C VAL A 51 12.30 10.83 -7.46
N HIS A 52 11.75 10.03 -6.54
CA HIS A 52 12.55 9.18 -5.64
C HIS A 52 12.54 7.69 -6.01
N ALA A 53 11.52 7.24 -6.72
CA ALA A 53 11.36 5.85 -7.14
C ALA A 53 11.52 5.68 -8.66
N LYS A 54 12.27 6.58 -9.31
CA LYS A 54 12.65 6.45 -10.72
C LYS A 54 13.73 5.37 -10.90
N GLY A 55 13.76 4.75 -12.08
CA GLY A 55 14.83 3.81 -12.47
C GLY A 55 14.66 2.37 -11.95
N LYS A 56 15.76 1.61 -11.98
CA LYS A 56 15.79 0.15 -11.74
C LYS A 56 16.45 -0.22 -10.41
N SER A 57 16.61 0.72 -9.47
CA SER A 57 17.16 0.40 -8.14
C SER A 57 16.22 -0.56 -7.38
N ALA A 58 16.75 -1.29 -6.39
CA ALA A 58 15.93 -2.20 -5.57
C ALA A 58 14.84 -1.41 -4.83
N ASN A 59 15.23 -0.31 -4.18
CA ASN A 59 14.32 0.60 -3.47
C ASN A 59 13.25 1.19 -4.39
N SER A 60 13.64 1.66 -5.58
CA SER A 60 12.69 2.18 -6.57
C SER A 60 11.68 1.11 -7.00
N CYS A 61 12.12 -0.13 -7.13
CA CYS A 61 11.23 -1.23 -7.49
C CYS A 61 10.32 -1.63 -6.33
N ILE A 62 10.86 -1.78 -5.12
CA ILE A 62 10.09 -2.11 -3.91
C ILE A 62 9.01 -1.06 -3.70
N TYR A 63 9.34 0.23 -3.78
CA TYR A 63 8.37 1.32 -3.63
C TYR A 63 7.19 1.21 -4.59
N ARG A 64 7.46 1.04 -5.88
CA ARG A 64 6.39 0.93 -6.88
C ARG A 64 5.55 -0.32 -6.67
N VAL A 65 6.17 -1.45 -6.29
CA VAL A 65 5.45 -2.69 -5.99
C VAL A 65 4.60 -2.53 -4.73
N CYS A 66 5.13 -1.91 -3.66
CA CYS A 66 4.38 -1.59 -2.44
C CYS A 66 3.16 -0.73 -2.73
N LEU A 67 3.32 0.33 -3.54
CA LEU A 67 2.22 1.23 -3.89
C LEU A 67 1.10 0.47 -4.63
N VAL A 68 1.46 -0.31 -5.65
CA VAL A 68 0.50 -1.12 -6.42
C VAL A 68 -0.17 -2.18 -5.55
N ALA A 69 0.59 -2.89 -4.72
CA ALA A 69 0.06 -3.89 -3.80
C ALA A 69 -0.89 -3.26 -2.77
N CYS A 70 -0.55 -2.10 -2.21
CA CYS A 70 -1.39 -1.36 -1.28
C CYS A 70 -2.76 -1.04 -1.91
N VAL A 71 -2.77 -0.44 -3.10
CA VAL A 71 -4.00 -0.13 -3.84
C VAL A 71 -4.83 -1.38 -4.11
N TYR A 72 -4.17 -2.46 -4.56
CA TYR A 72 -4.85 -3.73 -4.83
C TYR A 72 -5.52 -4.31 -3.57
N HIS A 73 -4.79 -4.40 -2.45
CA HIS A 73 -5.31 -4.99 -1.22
C HIS A 73 -6.37 -4.11 -0.55
N ILE A 74 -6.29 -2.79 -0.66
CA ILE A 74 -7.37 -1.86 -0.27
C ILE A 74 -8.63 -2.14 -1.08
N TRP A 75 -8.50 -2.27 -2.41
CA TRP A 75 -9.63 -2.59 -3.28
C TRP A 75 -10.22 -3.97 -2.95
N HIS A 76 -9.36 -4.95 -2.70
CA HIS A 76 -9.77 -6.30 -2.31
C HIS A 76 -10.56 -6.28 -0.99
N GLU A 77 -10.05 -5.61 0.05
CA GLU A 77 -10.73 -5.46 1.34
C GLU A 77 -12.09 -4.77 1.18
N ARG A 78 -12.16 -3.71 0.36
CA ARG A 78 -13.41 -3.03 0.03
C ARG A 78 -14.44 -4.00 -0.57
N ASN A 79 -14.02 -4.88 -1.47
CA ASN A 79 -14.90 -5.89 -2.06
C ASN A 79 -15.29 -7.00 -1.08
N LEU A 80 -14.38 -7.44 -0.20
CA LEU A 80 -14.71 -8.41 0.85
C LEU A 80 -15.82 -7.88 1.78
N ARG A 81 -15.74 -6.60 2.15
CA ARG A 81 -16.76 -5.97 2.99
C ARG A 81 -18.11 -5.87 2.32
N ILE A 82 -18.14 -5.45 1.06
CA ILE A 82 -19.40 -5.25 0.32
C ILE A 82 -20.06 -6.58 -0.06
N PHE A 83 -19.29 -7.51 -0.63
CA PHE A 83 -19.86 -8.69 -1.29
C PHE A 83 -19.86 -9.93 -0.40
N GLN A 84 -19.06 -9.96 0.66
CA GLN A 84 -18.95 -11.13 1.55
C GLN A 84 -19.21 -10.81 3.01
N GLY A 85 -19.43 -9.54 3.38
CA GLY A 85 -19.59 -9.14 4.78
C GLY A 85 -18.38 -9.42 5.66
N LYS A 86 -17.18 -9.61 5.06
CA LYS A 86 -15.94 -9.90 5.78
C LYS A 86 -15.11 -8.63 5.93
N ALA A 87 -14.49 -8.45 7.08
CA ALA A 87 -13.61 -7.32 7.36
C ALA A 87 -12.31 -7.80 8.00
N MET A 88 -11.18 -7.43 7.40
CA MET A 88 -9.86 -7.68 7.97
C MET A 88 -9.39 -6.48 8.80
N GLN A 89 -8.58 -6.76 9.81
CA GLN A 89 -7.83 -5.73 10.52
C GLN A 89 -6.70 -5.20 9.62
N LYS A 90 -6.43 -3.91 9.70
CA LYS A 90 -5.39 -3.24 8.88
C LYS A 90 -4.01 -3.90 9.07
N GLU A 91 -3.69 -4.35 10.27
CA GLU A 91 -2.44 -5.05 10.60
C GLU A 91 -2.32 -6.37 9.83
N ALA A 92 -3.43 -7.09 9.61
CA ALA A 92 -3.45 -8.30 8.81
C ALA A 92 -3.20 -7.99 7.33
N ILE A 93 -3.81 -6.92 6.81
CA ILE A 93 -3.60 -6.46 5.43
C ILE A 93 -2.14 -6.07 5.21
N ILE A 94 -1.55 -5.28 6.13
CA ILE A 94 -0.13 -4.89 6.09
C ILE A 94 0.78 -6.13 6.03
N ARG A 95 0.53 -7.12 6.89
CA ARG A 95 1.32 -8.37 6.91
C ARG A 95 1.21 -9.13 5.59
N VAL A 96 0.00 -9.26 5.03
CA VAL A 96 -0.22 -9.94 3.74
C VAL A 96 0.54 -9.24 2.62
N ILE A 97 0.47 -7.91 2.56
CA ILE A 97 1.21 -7.12 1.57
C ILE A 97 2.72 -7.35 1.72
N ALA A 98 3.27 -7.22 2.93
CA ALA A 98 4.70 -7.42 3.17
C ALA A 98 5.14 -8.84 2.77
N GLN A 99 4.40 -9.88 3.19
CA GLN A 99 4.69 -11.27 2.85
C GLN A 99 4.63 -11.52 1.33
N GLU A 100 3.65 -10.96 0.64
CA GLU A 100 3.55 -11.05 -0.81
C GLU A 100 4.79 -10.44 -1.49
N ILE A 101 5.23 -9.28 -1.02
CA ILE A 101 6.40 -8.57 -1.55
C ILE A 101 7.69 -9.34 -1.28
N HIS A 102 7.89 -9.87 -0.06
CA HIS A 102 9.02 -10.74 0.24
C HIS A 102 9.02 -11.99 -0.66
N SER A 103 7.88 -12.69 -0.76
CA SER A 103 7.77 -13.96 -1.49
C SER A 103 7.95 -13.80 -3.00
N ARG A 104 7.48 -12.69 -3.57
CA ARG A 104 7.64 -12.40 -5.00
C ARG A 104 8.99 -11.74 -5.29
N GLY A 105 9.48 -10.91 -4.37
CA GLY A 105 10.76 -10.22 -4.46
C GLY A 105 11.95 -11.16 -4.37
N SER A 106 11.87 -12.22 -3.55
CA SER A 106 12.95 -13.21 -3.40
C SER A 106 13.33 -13.91 -4.72
N LYS A 107 12.40 -13.96 -5.69
CA LYS A 107 12.66 -14.48 -7.05
C LYS A 107 13.64 -13.61 -7.84
N TYR A 108 13.85 -12.36 -7.42
CA TYR A 108 14.77 -11.42 -8.05
C TYR A 108 15.94 -11.15 -7.10
N LYS A 109 17.13 -11.69 -7.40
CA LYS A 109 18.34 -11.60 -6.55
C LYS A 109 18.63 -10.19 -6.00
N LYS A 110 18.34 -9.15 -6.78
CA LYS A 110 18.53 -7.75 -6.39
C LYS A 110 17.56 -7.28 -5.30
N LEU A 111 16.33 -7.76 -5.32
CA LEU A 111 15.30 -7.44 -4.33
C LEU A 111 15.46 -8.33 -3.09
N ASP A 112 15.79 -9.61 -3.27
CA ASP A 112 16.03 -10.56 -2.19
C ASP A 112 17.04 -10.03 -1.16
N ARG A 113 18.22 -9.58 -1.62
CA ARG A 113 19.26 -8.98 -0.75
C ARG A 113 18.81 -7.73 0.02
N LYS A 114 17.80 -7.02 -0.47
CA LYS A 114 17.30 -5.79 0.16
C LYS A 114 16.13 -6.07 1.12
N LEU A 115 15.48 -7.22 0.95
CA LEU A 115 14.34 -7.70 1.72
C LEU A 115 14.76 -8.67 2.84
N GLN A 116 16.04 -9.08 2.90
CA GLN A 116 16.65 -9.75 4.06
C GLN A 116 17.02 -8.73 5.14
#